data_AF-A0A954JMT7-F1
#
_entry.id   AF-A0A954JMT7-F1
#
_cell.length_a   1.000
_cell.length_b   1.000
_cell.length_c   1.000
_cell.angle_alpha   90.00
_cell.angle_beta   90.00
_cell.angle_gamma   90.00
#
_symmetry.space_group_name_H-M   'P 1'
#
loop_
_entity.id
_entity.type
_entity.pdbx_description
1 polymer ?
#
loop_
_entity_poly.entity_id
_entity_poly.type
_entity_poly.pdbx_seq_one_letter_code
_entity_poly.pdbx_strand_id
1 'polypeptide(L)'
;MASKEIEVRCPCCESVLVVDVLTAKVLKHAPKEKLDATGKVVLDEGRWDSARSKVAGRGQRGGDAFDQALGKEKSRESDLDDLFKKAKEKVDRRGKGDLPGL
;
A
#
# COMPACT_ATOMS: atom_id res chain seq x y z
N MET A 1 31.48 -11.13 -7.38
CA MET A 1 30.59 -10.85 -8.52
C MET A 1 30.45 -9.34 -8.61
N ALA A 2 30.82 -8.72 -9.74
CA ALA A 2 30.81 -7.27 -9.90
C ALA A 2 29.38 -6.79 -10.19
N SER A 3 28.85 -5.91 -9.34
CA SER A 3 27.55 -5.25 -9.52
C SER A 3 27.59 -4.35 -10.76
N LYS A 4 26.84 -4.72 -11.81
CA LYS A 4 26.66 -3.90 -13.02
C LYS A 4 25.54 -2.89 -12.78
N GLU A 5 25.90 -1.77 -12.17
CA GLU A 5 25.00 -0.64 -11.97
C GLU A 5 25.16 0.36 -13.13
N ILE A 6 24.03 0.89 -13.62
CA ILE A 6 23.99 1.97 -14.61
C ILE A 6 23.23 3.17 -14.07
N GLU A 7 23.70 4.36 -14.43
CA GLU A 7 23.01 5.62 -14.16
C GLU A 7 22.20 6.03 -15.39
N VAL A 8 20.90 6.21 -15.20
CA VAL A 8 19.95 6.60 -16.26
C VAL A 8 19.27 7.90 -15.86
N ARG A 9 19.21 8.87 -16.76
CA ARG A 9 18.44 10.11 -16.57
C ARG A 9 17.05 9.96 -17.18
N CYS A 10 15.97 10.28 -16.46
CA CYS A 10 14.64 10.29 -17.08
C CYS A 10 14.57 11.41 -18.12
N PRO A 11 14.18 11.15 -19.37
CA PRO A 11 13.94 12.21 -20.35
C PRO A 11 12.74 13.11 -19.97
N CYS A 12 11.90 12.66 -19.05
CA CYS A 12 10.64 13.29 -18.67
C CYS A 12 10.75 14.35 -17.56
N CYS A 13 11.56 14.05 -16.53
CA CYS A 13 11.67 14.82 -15.30
C CYS A 13 13.13 14.97 -14.85
N GLU A 14 14.06 14.50 -15.68
CA GLU A 14 15.51 14.61 -15.52
C GLU A 14 16.05 14.06 -14.18
N SER A 15 15.26 13.23 -13.48
CA SER A 15 15.67 12.49 -12.29
C SER A 15 16.78 11.50 -12.63
N VAL A 16 17.70 11.26 -11.70
CA VAL A 16 18.76 10.25 -11.83
C VAL A 16 18.32 8.95 -11.17
N LEU A 17 18.36 7.87 -11.95
CA LEU A 17 18.06 6.51 -11.56
C LEU A 17 19.34 5.68 -11.56
N VAL A 18 19.62 4.97 -10.47
CA VAL A 18 20.65 3.92 -10.45
C VAL A 18 19.93 2.58 -10.55
N VAL A 19 20.22 1.84 -11.62
CA VAL A 19 19.56 0.57 -11.95
C VAL A 19 20.59 -0.54 -12.00
N ASP A 20 20.28 -1.67 -11.38
CA ASP A 20 21.03 -2.91 -11.57
C ASP A 20 20.58 -3.60 -12.86
N VAL A 21 21.50 -3.75 -13.80
CA VAL A 21 21.22 -4.29 -15.15
C VAL A 21 20.80 -5.76 -15.08
N LEU A 22 21.31 -6.52 -14.10
CA LEU A 22 21.04 -7.95 -14.01
C LEU A 22 19.63 -8.25 -13.50
N THR A 23 19.13 -7.42 -12.59
CA THR A 23 17.83 -7.62 -11.95
C THR A 23 16.74 -6.70 -12.48
N ALA A 24 17.10 -5.73 -13.32
CA ALA A 24 16.23 -4.63 -13.77
C ALA A 24 15.58 -3.85 -12.62
N LYS A 25 16.16 -3.93 -11.41
CA LYS A 25 15.64 -3.24 -10.23
C LYS A 25 16.25 -1.86 -10.11
N VAL A 26 15.40 -0.89 -9.79
CA VAL A 26 15.83 0.46 -9.41
C VAL A 26 16.40 0.38 -7.99
N LEU A 27 17.71 0.60 -7.87
CA LEU A 27 18.40 0.64 -6.59
C LEU A 27 18.24 2.00 -5.92
N LYS A 28 18.31 3.08 -6.70
CA LYS A 28 18.21 4.46 -6.19
C LYS A 28 17.45 5.34 -7.17
N HIS A 29 16.62 6.22 -6.62
CA HIS A 29 15.90 7.27 -7.34
C HIS A 29 16.17 8.62 -6.66
N ALA A 30 16.72 9.59 -7.38
CA ALA A 30 16.96 10.94 -6.91
C ALA A 30 16.32 11.98 -7.86
N PRO A 31 15.39 12.83 -7.38
CA PRO A 31 14.84 13.94 -8.17
C PRO A 31 15.90 15.03 -8.39
N LYS A 32 15.75 15.81 -9.48
CA LYS A 32 16.75 16.77 -9.97
C LYS A 32 17.12 17.87 -8.95
N GLU A 33 16.16 18.26 -8.10
CA GLU A 33 16.34 19.26 -7.02
C GLU A 33 17.32 18.83 -5.92
N LYS A 34 17.82 17.58 -5.93
CA LYS A 34 18.72 17.02 -4.91
C LYS A 34 20.10 16.62 -5.46
N LEU A 35 20.50 17.22 -6.58
CA LEU A 35 21.78 16.96 -7.24
C LEU A 35 22.69 18.19 -7.13
N ASP A 36 23.91 17.98 -6.66
CA ASP A 36 24.99 18.96 -6.70
C ASP A 36 25.43 19.29 -8.13
N ALA A 37 26.19 20.37 -8.31
CA ALA A 37 26.81 20.74 -9.59
C ALA A 37 27.70 19.64 -10.20
N THR A 38 28.10 18.63 -9.41
CA THR A 38 28.86 17.45 -9.83
C THR A 38 28.00 16.20 -10.08
N GLY A 39 26.67 16.31 -10.07
CA GLY A 39 25.75 15.19 -10.30
C GLY A 39 25.66 14.18 -9.14
N LYS A 40 26.26 14.51 -7.99
CA LYS A 40 26.17 13.71 -6.77
C LYS A 40 24.95 14.13 -5.96
N VAL A 41 24.33 13.17 -5.29
CA VAL A 41 23.15 13.41 -4.45
C VAL A 41 23.61 14.13 -3.18
N VAL A 42 23.11 15.33 -2.93
CA VAL A 42 23.28 16.02 -1.64
C VAL A 42 22.66 15.14 -0.57
N LEU A 43 23.48 14.62 0.35
CA LEU A 43 22.96 14.00 1.57
C LEU A 43 22.43 15.12 2.47
N ASP A 44 21.16 15.45 2.29
CA ASP A 44 20.40 16.25 3.24
C ASP A 44 20.09 15.40 4.48
N GLU A 45 20.53 15.83 5.65
CA GLU A 45 20.37 15.12 6.93
C GLU A 45 18.89 14.81 7.23
N GLY A 46 17.95 15.65 6.79
CA GLY A 46 16.50 15.42 6.95
C GLY A 46 15.96 14.21 6.15
N ARG A 47 16.74 13.66 5.22
CA ARG A 47 16.38 12.43 4.48
C ARG A 47 16.41 11.20 5.39
N TRP A 48 17.28 11.19 6.41
CA TRP A 48 17.37 10.08 7.35
C TRP A 48 16.19 10.06 8.32
N ASP A 49 15.74 11.23 8.78
CA ASP A 49 14.56 11.33 9.63
C ASP A 49 13.30 10.88 8.90
N SER A 50 13.09 11.34 7.66
CA SER A 50 11.95 10.89 6.86
C SER A 50 11.99 9.40 6.51
N ALA A 51 13.19 8.82 6.31
CA ALA A 51 13.35 7.38 6.13
C ALA A 51 13.05 6.62 7.44
N ARG A 52 13.52 7.13 8.59
CA ARG A 52 13.29 6.55 9.92
C ARG A 52 11.80 6.56 10.26
N SER A 53 11.09 7.67 10.02
CA SER A 53 9.63 7.75 10.20
C SER A 53 8.88 6.76 9.31
N LYS A 54 9.30 6.59 8.05
CA LYS A 54 8.69 5.60 7.13
C LYS A 54 8.89 4.16 7.61
N VAL A 55 10.05 3.83 8.16
CA VAL A 55 10.34 2.48 8.68
C VAL A 55 9.60 2.26 10.01
N ALA A 56 9.63 3.23 10.92
CA ALA A 56 8.92 3.17 12.19
C ALA A 56 7.40 2.96 11.99
N GLY A 57 6.80 3.64 11.00
CA GLY A 57 5.38 3.49 10.68
C GLY A 57 4.98 2.14 10.08
N ARG A 58 5.92 1.28 9.64
CA ARG A 58 5.59 -0.04 9.06
C ARG A 58 5.10 -1.03 10.12
N GLY A 59 5.71 -1.01 11.31
CA GLY A 59 5.31 -1.89 12.40
C GLY A 59 3.87 -1.62 12.85
N GLN A 60 3.53 -0.34 12.99
CA GLN A 60 2.19 0.10 13.37
C GLN A 60 1.13 -0.29 12.32
N ARG A 61 1.39 0.00 11.04
CA ARG A 61 0.45 -0.38 9.95
C ARG A 61 0.27 -1.89 9.81
N GLY A 62 1.30 -2.68 10.11
CA GLY A 62 1.22 -4.13 10.09
C GLY A 62 0.29 -4.67 11.18
N GLY A 63 0.41 -4.14 12.40
CA GLY A 63 -0.49 -4.44 13.51
C GLY A 63 -1.93 -4.03 13.20
N ASP A 64 -2.14 -2.78 12.78
CA ASP A 64 -3.47 -2.26 12.47
C ASP A 64 -4.17 -3.07 11.35
N ALA A 65 -3.44 -3.47 10.31
CA ALA A 65 -3.97 -4.29 9.22
C ALA A 65 -4.32 -5.70 9.68
N PHE A 66 -3.49 -6.30 10.55
CA PHE A 66 -3.75 -7.62 11.13
C PHE A 66 -4.98 -7.59 12.04
N ASP A 67 -5.07 -6.62 12.94
CA ASP A 67 -6.20 -6.48 13.86
C ASP A 67 -7.50 -6.20 13.11
N GLN A 68 -7.45 -5.40 12.03
CA GLN A 68 -8.61 -5.18 11.17
C GLN A 68 -9.04 -6.46 10.43
N ALA A 69 -8.10 -7.24 9.91
CA ALA A 69 -8.41 -8.50 9.23
C ALA A 69 -8.99 -9.53 10.21
N LEU A 70 -8.41 -9.63 11.41
CA LEU A 70 -8.87 -10.52 12.47
C LEU A 70 -10.25 -10.11 13.00
N GLY A 71 -10.50 -8.80 13.16
CA GLY A 71 -11.81 -8.27 13.54
C GLY A 71 -12.90 -8.62 12.53
N LYS A 72 -12.61 -8.49 11.23
CA LYS A 72 -13.53 -8.91 10.16
C LYS A 72 -13.80 -10.41 10.15
N GLU A 73 -12.79 -11.22 10.45
CA GLU A 73 -12.94 -12.67 10.48
C GLU A 73 -13.80 -13.11 11.66
N LYS A 74 -13.61 -12.49 12.83
CA LYS A 74 -14.45 -12.70 14.02
C LYS A 74 -15.90 -12.29 13.84
N SER A 75 -16.18 -11.17 13.15
CA SER A 75 -17.56 -10.72 12.91
C SER A 75 -18.27 -11.47 11.79
N ARG A 76 -17.52 -12.19 10.95
CA ARG A 76 -18.04 -12.82 9.73
C ARG A 76 -19.18 -13.79 10.01
N GLU A 77 -19.08 -14.59 11.07
CA GLU A 77 -20.09 -15.57 11.43
C GLU A 77 -21.41 -14.87 11.82
N SER A 78 -21.35 -13.89 12.72
CA SER A 78 -22.52 -13.10 13.11
C SER A 78 -23.11 -12.30 11.95
N ASP A 79 -22.26 -11.76 11.07
CA ASP A 79 -22.72 -11.00 9.89
C ASP A 79 -23.50 -11.90 8.92
N LEU A 80 -23.07 -13.16 8.76
CA LEU A 80 -23.76 -14.15 7.95
C LEU A 80 -25.09 -14.56 8.58
N ASP A 81 -25.13 -14.82 9.87
CA ASP A 81 -26.37 -15.17 10.58
C ASP A 81 -27.41 -14.05 10.48
N ASP A 82 -26.99 -12.79 10.64
CA ASP A 82 -27.86 -11.63 10.46
C ASP A 82 -28.38 -11.51 9.02
N LEU A 83 -27.56 -11.83 8.02
CA LEU A 83 -27.98 -11.86 6.61
C LEU A 83 -29.02 -12.97 6.37
N PHE A 84 -28.80 -14.17 6.92
CA PHE A 84 -29.77 -15.26 6.82
C PHE A 84 -31.08 -14.93 7.52
N LYS A 85 -31.02 -14.32 8.71
CA LYS A 85 -32.20 -13.88 9.45
C LYS A 85 -32.99 -12.82 8.67
N LYS A 86 -32.33 -11.80 8.13
CA LYS A 86 -32.95 -10.77 7.29
C LYS A 86 -33.57 -11.37 6.02
N ALA A 87 -32.90 -12.33 5.40
CA ALA A 87 -33.43 -13.02 4.22
C ALA A 87 -34.70 -13.82 4.58
N LYS A 88 -34.69 -14.54 5.70
CA LYS A 88 -35.85 -15.28 6.21
C LYS A 88 -37.02 -14.36 6.53
N GLU A 89 -36.77 -13.27 7.26
CA GLU A 89 -37.79 -12.26 7.58
C GLU A 89 -38.40 -11.64 6.32
N LYS A 90 -37.59 -11.38 5.28
CA LYS A 90 -38.07 -10.85 4.00
C LYS A 90 -38.98 -11.85 3.26
N VAL A 91 -38.65 -13.14 3.30
CA VAL A 91 -39.48 -14.20 2.71
C VAL A 91 -40.78 -14.36 3.49
N ASP A 92 -40.71 -14.39 4.83
CA ASP A 92 -41.88 -14.51 5.69
C ASP A 92 -42.85 -13.32 5.51
N ARG A 93 -42.33 -12.09 5.41
CA ARG A 93 -43.13 -10.89 5.13
C ARG A 93 -43.77 -10.92 3.74
N ARG A 94 -43.07 -11.46 2.74
CA ARG A 94 -43.66 -11.68 1.40
C ARG A 94 -44.78 -12.72 1.42
N GLY A 95 -44.59 -13.83 2.15
CA GLY A 95 -45.62 -14.86 2.32
C GLY A 95 -46.86 -14.37 3.07
N LYS A 96 -46.71 -13.38 3.96
CA LYS A 96 -47.81 -12.72 4.68
C LYS A 96 -48.46 -11.54 3.94
N GLY A 97 -47.98 -11.20 2.73
CA GLY A 97 -48.54 -10.09 1.93
C GLY A 97 -48.13 -8.68 2.37
N ASP A 98 -47.17 -8.54 3.29
CA ASP A 98 -46.72 -7.27 3.87
C ASP A 98 -45.71 -6.48 3.00
N LEU A 99 -45.35 -7.01 1.83
CA LEU A 99 -44.40 -6.38 0.90
C LEU A 99 -44.89 -6.56 -0.55
N PRO A 100 -44.85 -5.51 -1.39
CA PRO A 100 -45.22 -5.65 -2.80
C PRO A 100 -44.29 -6.65 -3.48
N GLY A 101 -44.90 -7.58 -4.23
CA GLY A 101 -44.18 -8.47 -5.14
C GLY A 101 -43.46 -7.66 -6.21
N LEU A 102 -42.30 -8.17 -6.65
CA LEU A 102 -41.59 -7.63 -7.82
C LEU A 102 -42.44 -7.74 -9.07
#